data_AF-A0A9D6Y7T3-F1
#
_entry.id   AF-A0A9D6Y7T3-F1
#
_cell.length_a   1.000
_cell.length_b   1.000
_cell.length_c   1.000
_cell.angle_alpha   90.00
_cell.angle_beta   90.00
_cell.angle_gamma   90.00
#
_symmetry.space_group_name_H-M   'P 1'
#
loop_
_entity.id
_entity.type
_entity.pdbx_description
1 polymer ?
#
loop_
_entity_poly.entity_id
_entity_poly.type
_entity_poly.pdbx_seq_one_letter_code
_entity_poly.pdbx_strand_id
1 'polypeptide(L)'
;MKSIPLALVSPPEARRLARLFPSYRDFVDDALFHPDWGYYSTGIVRFGEGGHYDTFPLALSPMFGRMLAGYGYRLWRRYGQPQSFEICEIGAGNGQLCLDVLVAAADQVRRQRDANKGRWAQFARLLRYRIIERSPALIIRQRKHLGPLAGQVTWTQADLSQRAARGTPLADYGLVLANEVLDCLAHHKVVPQADGQPGVVFVVPTLHRGRRAQSGRLETVPGLRPDDRALLRAGLAQALGDARLRWQVSFHEVLLPVTAVPGLRPFLRRHYPEFFRPGRFPPYFACPAIETLIRNAARLYDQGEELWIDYGDTRSFHLTKPDARRMFAGPPRSNATVYRAPGLDDITFMVDFSVVGGAAEDAGLAVDFYGGQGELARRSGVRFDRHAANEILRYRALGWMLALVGVGPERLWRQTGWTWGKRPGSGGPVRADIRRGIAEFMGERRSAFKLMILRRKGMP
;
A
#
# COMPACT_ATOMS: atom_id res chain seq x y z
N MET A 1 -8.68 -13.68 24.30
CA MET A 1 -8.16 -15.06 24.45
C MET A 1 -6.65 -14.98 24.59
N LYS A 2 -6.07 -15.55 25.65
CA LYS A 2 -4.60 -15.73 25.74
C LYS A 2 -4.20 -16.67 24.57
N SER A 3 -3.35 -16.21 23.66
CA SER A 3 -2.87 -17.01 22.53
C SER A 3 -2.04 -18.18 23.08
N ILE A 4 -2.45 -19.40 22.76
CA ILE A 4 -1.59 -20.58 22.97
C ILE A 4 -0.32 -20.35 22.13
N PRO A 5 0.90 -20.50 22.68
CA PRO A 5 2.11 -20.37 21.89
C PRO A 5 2.08 -21.39 20.74
N LEU A 6 2.20 -20.92 19.51
CA LEU A 6 2.28 -21.78 18.34
C LEU A 6 3.62 -22.52 18.36
N ALA A 7 3.57 -23.85 18.42
CA ALA A 7 4.74 -24.70 18.32
C ALA A 7 5.07 -25.02 16.85
N LEU A 8 6.35 -25.21 16.55
CA LEU A 8 6.79 -25.64 15.22
C LEU A 8 6.29 -27.06 14.90
N VAL A 9 5.72 -27.22 13.72
CA VAL A 9 5.33 -28.52 13.17
C VAL A 9 6.56 -29.32 12.71
N SER A 10 6.52 -30.65 12.84
CA SER A 10 7.60 -31.55 12.40
C SER A 10 7.92 -31.39 10.90
N PRO A 11 9.17 -31.60 10.44
CA PRO A 11 9.53 -31.38 9.03
C PRO A 11 8.71 -32.15 7.99
N PRO A 12 8.34 -33.45 8.18
CA PRO A 12 7.50 -34.17 7.23
C PRO A 12 6.10 -33.57 7.10
N GLU A 13 5.48 -33.22 8.23
CA GLU A 13 4.15 -32.63 8.27
C GLU A 13 4.17 -31.19 7.74
N ALA A 14 5.22 -30.41 8.04
CA ALA A 14 5.40 -29.08 7.49
C ALA A 14 5.46 -29.07 5.95
N ARG A 15 6.19 -30.01 5.33
CA ARG A 15 6.20 -30.17 3.87
C ARG A 15 4.81 -30.49 3.31
N ARG A 16 4.02 -31.30 4.03
CA ARG A 16 2.65 -31.63 3.62
C ARG A 16 1.75 -30.39 3.71
N LEU A 17 1.76 -29.69 4.84
CA LEU A 17 0.91 -28.50 5.06
C LEU A 17 1.27 -27.36 4.10
N ALA A 18 2.55 -27.11 3.85
CA ALA A 18 3.00 -26.06 2.94
C ALA A 18 2.51 -26.25 1.49
N ARG A 19 2.26 -27.50 1.07
CA ARG A 19 1.67 -27.82 -0.25
C ARG A 19 0.16 -27.64 -0.29
N LEU A 20 -0.53 -27.86 0.82
CA LEU A 20 -1.99 -27.86 0.88
C LEU A 20 -2.56 -26.46 1.15
N PHE A 21 -1.88 -25.68 1.98
CA PHE A 21 -2.40 -24.44 2.53
C PHE A 21 -1.55 -23.22 2.13
N PRO A 22 -2.17 -22.03 2.02
CA PRO A 22 -1.44 -20.80 1.74
C PRO A 22 -0.57 -20.40 2.93
N SER A 23 0.57 -19.76 2.65
CA SER A 23 1.26 -18.99 3.68
C SER A 23 0.38 -17.80 4.10
N TYR A 24 0.64 -17.19 5.26
CA TYR A 24 -0.07 -15.96 5.66
C TYR A 24 0.01 -14.88 4.57
N ARG A 25 1.18 -14.75 3.92
CA ARG A 25 1.39 -13.85 2.78
C ARG A 25 0.45 -14.17 1.62
N ASP A 26 0.38 -15.43 1.21
CA ASP A 26 -0.44 -15.80 0.05
C ASP A 26 -1.94 -15.63 0.34
N PHE A 27 -2.38 -15.96 1.55
CA PHE A 27 -3.75 -15.72 1.98
C PHE A 27 -4.12 -14.22 1.93
N VAL A 28 -3.22 -13.34 2.39
CA VAL A 28 -3.45 -11.89 2.34
C VAL A 28 -3.39 -11.36 0.91
N ASP A 29 -2.45 -11.83 0.07
CA ASP A 29 -2.35 -11.42 -1.34
C ASP A 29 -3.63 -11.81 -2.11
N ASP A 30 -4.17 -13.01 -1.87
CA ASP A 30 -5.46 -13.42 -2.43
C ASP A 30 -6.60 -12.55 -1.90
N ALA A 31 -6.67 -12.31 -0.59
CA ALA A 31 -7.69 -11.45 0.01
C ALA A 31 -7.69 -10.02 -0.53
N LEU A 32 -6.53 -9.50 -0.92
CA LEU A 32 -6.41 -8.16 -1.48
C LEU A 32 -6.60 -8.13 -3.00
N PHE A 33 -6.07 -9.11 -3.74
CA PHE A 33 -5.87 -9.00 -5.19
C PHE A 33 -6.45 -10.14 -6.03
N HIS A 34 -7.05 -11.18 -5.44
CA HIS A 34 -7.65 -12.26 -6.23
C HIS A 34 -8.65 -11.69 -7.27
N PRO A 35 -8.60 -12.06 -8.55
CA PRO A 35 -9.40 -11.44 -9.61
C PRO A 35 -10.91 -11.43 -9.32
N ASP A 36 -11.43 -12.53 -8.76
CA ASP A 36 -12.87 -12.74 -8.60
C ASP A 36 -13.45 -12.23 -7.27
N TRP A 37 -12.65 -12.12 -6.19
CA TRP A 37 -13.14 -11.82 -4.84
C TRP A 37 -12.19 -10.96 -4.00
N GLY A 38 -11.00 -10.62 -4.51
CA GLY A 38 -10.04 -9.77 -3.81
C GLY A 38 -10.53 -8.34 -3.67
N TYR A 39 -10.17 -7.71 -2.55
CA TYR A 39 -10.61 -6.37 -2.18
C TYR A 39 -10.42 -5.36 -3.34
N TYR A 40 -9.20 -5.22 -3.86
CA TYR A 40 -8.82 -4.27 -4.91
C TYR A 40 -9.26 -4.65 -6.33
N SER A 41 -9.62 -5.92 -6.56
CA SER A 41 -9.91 -6.47 -7.89
C SER A 41 -11.40 -6.41 -8.25
N THR A 42 -12.29 -6.51 -7.27
CA THR A 42 -13.73 -6.72 -7.50
C THR A 42 -14.58 -5.45 -7.55
N GLY A 43 -13.96 -4.28 -7.44
CA GLY A 43 -14.70 -3.01 -7.42
C GLY A 43 -15.57 -2.82 -6.17
N ILE A 44 -15.47 -3.71 -5.18
CA ILE A 44 -15.99 -3.48 -3.81
C ILE A 44 -15.33 -2.22 -3.23
N VAL A 45 -14.10 -1.90 -3.64
CA VAL A 45 -13.42 -0.66 -3.25
C VAL A 45 -14.13 0.58 -3.79
N ARG A 46 -14.60 1.40 -2.85
CA ARG A 46 -15.14 2.74 -3.10
C ARG A 46 -14.11 3.79 -2.67
N PHE A 47 -13.07 4.01 -3.49
CA PHE A 47 -12.05 5.06 -3.23
C PHE A 47 -12.67 6.45 -3.22
N GLY A 48 -12.54 7.20 -2.13
CA GLY A 48 -13.11 8.56 -1.97
C GLY A 48 -14.65 8.62 -2.00
N GLU A 49 -15.31 7.50 -2.28
CA GLU A 49 -16.75 7.37 -2.54
C GLU A 49 -17.51 6.90 -1.29
N GLY A 50 -17.20 7.46 -0.12
CA GLY A 50 -17.71 7.00 1.19
C GLY A 50 -17.27 5.57 1.58
N GLY A 51 -16.20 5.05 0.96
CA GLY A 51 -15.49 3.84 1.34
C GLY A 51 -14.23 4.12 2.17
N HIS A 52 -13.52 3.07 2.52
CA HIS A 52 -13.05 2.86 3.89
C HIS A 52 -11.79 3.58 4.36
N TYR A 53 -11.07 4.32 3.52
CA TYR A 53 -9.98 5.23 3.91
C TYR A 53 -9.78 6.37 2.89
N ASP A 54 -9.48 7.59 3.36
CA ASP A 54 -8.87 8.64 2.54
C ASP A 54 -7.36 8.43 2.56
N THR A 55 -6.72 8.24 1.40
CA THR A 55 -5.26 8.24 1.29
C THR A 55 -4.72 9.66 1.49
N PHE A 56 -3.48 9.80 1.99
CA PHE A 56 -2.90 11.12 2.30
C PHE A 56 -2.89 12.10 1.11
N PRO A 57 -2.61 11.68 -0.13
CA PRO A 57 -2.72 12.54 -1.30
C PRO A 57 -4.13 13.14 -1.48
N LEU A 58 -5.18 12.37 -1.18
CA LEU A 58 -6.57 12.83 -1.26
C LEU A 58 -6.92 13.77 -0.09
N ALA A 59 -6.38 13.51 1.10
CA ALA A 59 -6.55 14.38 2.28
C ALA A 59 -5.88 15.75 2.10
N LEU A 60 -4.79 15.80 1.32
CA LEU A 60 -4.01 17.01 1.03
C LEU A 60 -4.25 17.56 -0.38
N SER A 61 -5.22 17.02 -1.13
CA SER A 61 -5.57 17.51 -2.47
C SER A 61 -6.12 18.94 -2.39
N PRO A 62 -5.76 19.85 -3.32
CA PRO A 62 -4.91 19.64 -4.50
C PRO A 62 -3.42 19.93 -4.23
N MET A 63 -3.04 20.24 -2.99
CA MET A 63 -1.68 20.67 -2.65
C MET A 63 -0.65 19.56 -2.87
N PHE A 64 -1.01 18.31 -2.62
CA PHE A 64 -0.11 17.18 -2.83
C PHE A 64 0.32 17.00 -4.30
N GLY A 65 -0.63 17.04 -5.24
CA GLY A 65 -0.31 17.03 -6.67
C GLY A 65 0.53 18.22 -7.12
N ARG A 66 0.31 19.41 -6.53
CA ARG A 66 1.17 20.58 -6.78
C ARG A 66 2.59 20.39 -6.28
N MET A 67 2.77 19.77 -5.12
CA MET A 67 4.09 19.46 -4.58
C MET A 67 4.83 18.50 -5.51
N LEU A 68 4.19 17.44 -5.98
CA LEU A 68 4.83 16.50 -6.91
C LEU A 68 5.13 17.14 -8.28
N ALA A 69 4.20 17.92 -8.85
CA ALA A 69 4.44 18.67 -10.07
C ALA A 69 5.64 19.63 -9.91
N GLY A 70 5.71 20.33 -8.77
CA GLY A 70 6.83 21.17 -8.41
C GLY A 70 8.14 20.38 -8.28
N TYR A 71 8.11 19.24 -7.59
CA TYR A 71 9.28 18.37 -7.43
C TYR A 71 9.81 17.92 -8.80
N GLY A 72 8.93 17.36 -9.64
CA GLY A 72 9.25 16.93 -11.00
C GLY A 72 9.83 18.07 -11.85
N TYR A 73 9.24 19.27 -11.81
CA TYR A 73 9.79 20.43 -12.51
C TYR A 73 11.20 20.81 -12.07
N ARG A 74 11.47 20.80 -10.75
CA ARG A 74 12.81 21.10 -10.24
C ARG A 74 13.82 20.02 -10.58
N LEU A 75 13.40 18.76 -10.56
CA LEU A 75 14.23 17.63 -10.95
C LEU A 75 14.57 17.68 -12.45
N TRP A 76 13.57 17.91 -13.30
CA TRP A 76 13.74 18.16 -14.73
C TRP A 76 14.73 19.31 -15.00
N ARG A 77 14.63 20.41 -14.25
CA ARG A 77 15.60 21.51 -14.34
C ARG A 77 17.02 21.10 -13.89
N ARG A 78 17.15 20.30 -12.84
CA ARG A 78 18.43 19.80 -12.33
C ARG A 78 19.13 18.91 -13.38
N TYR A 79 18.36 18.12 -14.12
CA TYR A 79 18.86 17.31 -15.24
C TYR A 79 19.12 18.10 -16.53
N GLY A 80 19.17 19.43 -16.48
CA GLY A 80 19.49 20.24 -17.65
C GLY A 80 18.34 20.37 -18.66
N GLN A 81 17.09 20.21 -18.21
CA GLN A 81 15.89 20.40 -19.03
C GLN A 81 15.78 19.42 -20.21
N PRO A 82 15.87 18.10 -19.96
CA PRO A 82 15.84 17.10 -21.03
C PRO A 82 14.54 17.16 -21.84
N GLN A 83 14.61 16.74 -23.10
CA GLN A 83 13.44 16.68 -23.99
C GLN A 83 12.48 15.53 -23.62
N SER A 84 12.96 14.55 -22.84
CA SER A 84 12.16 13.45 -22.30
C SER A 84 12.28 13.41 -20.77
N PHE A 85 11.14 13.41 -20.09
CA PHE A 85 11.06 13.29 -18.63
C PHE A 85 9.70 12.71 -18.25
N GLU A 86 9.69 11.59 -17.53
CA GLU A 86 8.47 10.96 -17.06
C GLU A 86 8.29 11.11 -15.55
N ILE A 87 7.05 11.31 -15.11
CA ILE A 87 6.65 10.98 -13.73
C ILE A 87 5.96 9.62 -13.78
N CYS A 88 6.49 8.66 -13.01
CA CYS A 88 6.01 7.29 -12.96
C CYS A 88 5.41 6.99 -11.59
N GLU A 89 4.10 6.77 -11.55
CA GLU A 89 3.38 6.36 -10.35
C GLU A 89 3.18 4.84 -10.33
N ILE A 90 3.70 4.18 -9.32
CA ILE A 90 3.44 2.76 -9.04
C ILE A 90 2.18 2.71 -8.18
N GLY A 91 1.17 1.93 -8.59
CA GLY A 91 -0.06 1.73 -7.82
C GLY A 91 -0.89 3.01 -7.63
N ALA A 92 -1.38 3.60 -8.72
CA ALA A 92 -2.05 4.92 -8.68
C ALA A 92 -3.49 4.92 -8.09
N GLY A 93 -3.95 3.80 -7.52
CA GLY A 93 -5.29 3.67 -6.94
C GLY A 93 -6.39 4.04 -7.93
N ASN A 94 -7.17 5.08 -7.63
CA ASN A 94 -8.23 5.60 -8.51
C ASN A 94 -7.74 6.59 -9.60
N GLY A 95 -6.45 6.97 -9.59
CA GLY A 95 -5.85 7.92 -10.53
C GLY A 95 -5.99 9.40 -10.14
N GLN A 96 -6.52 9.71 -8.95
CA GLN A 96 -6.70 11.10 -8.50
C GLN A 96 -5.37 11.84 -8.37
N LEU A 97 -4.31 11.16 -7.91
CA LEU A 97 -3.01 11.80 -7.75
C LEU A 97 -2.39 12.20 -9.09
N CYS A 98 -2.41 11.28 -10.06
CA CYS A 98 -2.08 11.56 -11.45
C CYS A 98 -2.87 12.78 -11.99
N LEU A 99 -4.19 12.82 -11.76
CA LEU A 99 -5.02 13.95 -12.18
C LEU A 99 -4.55 15.27 -11.55
N ASP A 100 -4.32 15.28 -10.23
CA ASP A 100 -3.89 16.47 -9.50
C ASP A 100 -2.52 16.97 -9.98
N VAL A 101 -1.58 16.09 -10.33
CA VAL A 101 -0.27 16.46 -10.88
C VAL A 101 -0.41 17.10 -12.26
N LEU A 102 -1.17 16.48 -13.17
CA LEU A 102 -1.38 17.00 -14.53
C LEU A 102 -2.07 18.38 -14.49
N VAL A 103 -3.12 18.51 -13.67
CA VAL A 103 -3.83 19.77 -13.47
C VAL A 103 -2.90 20.82 -12.85
N ALA A 104 -2.09 20.46 -11.85
CA ALA A 104 -1.14 21.38 -11.23
C ALA A 104 -0.09 21.89 -12.23
N ALA A 105 0.46 21.02 -13.08
CA ALA A 105 1.41 21.44 -14.11
C ALA A 105 0.78 22.45 -15.08
N ALA A 106 -0.44 22.19 -15.58
CA ALA A 106 -1.16 23.10 -16.47
C ALA A 106 -1.51 24.44 -15.78
N ASP A 107 -1.87 24.40 -14.51
CA ASP A 107 -2.21 25.56 -13.69
C ASP A 107 -0.99 26.45 -13.41
N GLN A 108 0.20 25.87 -13.21
CA GLN A 108 1.45 26.62 -13.10
C GLN A 108 1.76 27.45 -14.36
N VAL A 109 1.46 26.91 -15.54
CA VAL A 109 1.61 27.65 -16.81
C VAL A 109 0.70 28.87 -16.87
N ARG A 110 -0.54 28.75 -16.36
CA ARG A 110 -1.53 29.84 -16.36
C ARG A 110 -1.21 30.94 -15.36
N ARG A 111 -0.71 30.59 -14.17
CA ARG A 111 -0.47 31.55 -13.08
C ARG A 111 0.78 32.42 -13.24
N GLN A 112 1.78 31.99 -14.01
CA GLN A 112 3.03 32.75 -14.13
C GLN A 112 2.89 33.93 -15.10
N ARG A 113 3.08 35.15 -14.54
CA ARG A 113 3.10 36.42 -15.27
C ARG A 113 4.47 36.82 -15.84
N ASP A 114 5.57 36.15 -15.48
CA ASP A 114 6.95 36.57 -15.78
C ASP A 114 7.91 35.44 -16.22
N ALA A 115 9.15 35.81 -16.55
CA ALA A 115 10.33 35.11 -17.15
C ALA A 115 10.48 33.57 -17.04
N ASN A 116 9.81 32.91 -16.08
CA ASN A 116 9.76 31.44 -15.96
C ASN A 116 8.61 30.79 -16.74
N LYS A 117 7.66 31.58 -17.26
CA LYS A 117 6.52 31.10 -18.06
C LYS A 117 6.96 30.16 -19.18
N GLY A 118 8.07 30.49 -19.87
CA GLY A 118 8.63 29.65 -20.93
C GLY A 118 9.05 28.26 -20.43
N ARG A 119 9.67 28.17 -19.25
CA ARG A 119 10.16 26.91 -18.69
C ARG A 119 9.05 26.01 -18.18
N TRP A 120 8.05 26.57 -17.49
CA TRP A 120 6.89 25.77 -17.08
C TRP A 120 6.04 25.33 -18.26
N ALA A 121 5.87 26.19 -19.28
CA ALA A 121 5.20 25.80 -20.52
C ALA A 121 5.95 24.66 -21.22
N GLN A 122 7.29 24.73 -21.27
CA GLN A 122 8.12 23.66 -21.81
C GLN A 122 7.96 22.36 -21.00
N PHE A 123 8.09 22.42 -19.68
CA PHE A 123 7.92 21.26 -18.81
C PHE A 123 6.54 20.63 -18.95
N ALA A 124 5.46 21.42 -18.87
CA ALA A 124 4.09 20.91 -18.99
C ALA A 124 3.82 20.26 -20.36
N ARG A 125 4.42 20.78 -21.44
CA ARG A 125 4.31 20.18 -22.79
C ARG A 125 5.04 18.82 -22.88
N LEU A 126 6.20 18.72 -22.24
CA LEU A 126 7.06 17.53 -22.28
C LEU A 126 6.68 16.49 -21.23
N LEU A 127 5.97 16.89 -20.18
CA LEU A 127 5.54 16.01 -19.11
C LEU A 127 4.76 14.84 -19.70
N ARG A 128 5.26 13.63 -19.41
CA ARG A 128 4.55 12.38 -19.64
C ARG A 128 4.34 11.74 -18.28
N TYR A 129 3.13 11.22 -18.07
CA TYR A 129 2.80 10.51 -16.85
C TYR A 129 2.67 9.03 -17.17
N ARG A 130 3.28 8.18 -16.35
CA ARG A 130 3.14 6.73 -16.46
C ARG A 130 2.54 6.18 -15.18
N ILE A 131 1.58 5.27 -15.34
CA ILE A 131 1.04 4.48 -14.24
C ILE A 131 1.48 3.03 -14.43
N ILE A 132 2.15 2.48 -13.43
CA ILE A 132 2.44 1.05 -13.32
C ILE A 132 1.43 0.43 -12.37
N GLU A 133 0.55 -0.42 -12.90
CA GLU A 133 -0.60 -0.96 -12.16
C GLU A 133 -0.71 -2.47 -12.37
N ARG A 134 -0.91 -3.24 -11.28
CA ARG A 134 -1.08 -4.69 -11.36
C ARG A 134 -2.53 -5.08 -11.69
N SER A 135 -3.50 -4.26 -11.28
CA SER A 135 -4.93 -4.54 -11.42
C SER A 135 -5.52 -4.01 -12.73
N PRO A 136 -5.99 -4.87 -13.64
CA PRO A 136 -6.68 -4.44 -14.86
C PRO A 136 -7.94 -3.61 -14.57
N ALA A 137 -8.67 -3.95 -13.50
CA ALA A 137 -9.87 -3.23 -13.09
C ALA A 137 -9.57 -1.78 -12.68
N LEU A 138 -8.45 -1.56 -11.97
CA LEU A 138 -8.00 -0.20 -11.61
C LEU A 138 -7.55 0.59 -12.84
N ILE A 139 -6.87 -0.04 -13.81
CA ILE A 139 -6.51 0.63 -15.07
C ILE A 139 -7.76 1.17 -15.78
N ILE A 140 -8.83 0.37 -15.87
CA ILE A 140 -10.10 0.78 -16.47
C ILE A 140 -10.71 1.96 -15.69
N ARG A 141 -10.72 1.89 -14.35
CA ARG A 141 -11.23 2.97 -13.48
C ARG A 141 -10.43 4.27 -13.65
N GLN A 142 -9.10 4.19 -13.65
CA GLN A 142 -8.19 5.32 -13.79
C GLN A 142 -8.39 6.02 -15.14
N ARG A 143 -8.48 5.27 -16.24
CA ARG A 143 -8.76 5.82 -17.59
C ARG A 143 -10.08 6.57 -17.62
N LYS A 144 -11.13 5.98 -17.03
CA LYS A 144 -12.45 6.63 -16.93
C LYS A 144 -12.39 7.90 -16.09
N HIS A 145 -11.68 7.86 -14.96
CA HIS A 145 -11.54 9.00 -14.04
C HIS A 145 -10.80 10.18 -14.67
N LEU A 146 -9.71 9.92 -15.41
CA LEU A 146 -8.92 10.94 -16.08
C LEU A 146 -9.62 11.56 -17.31
N GLY A 147 -10.61 10.85 -17.89
CA GLY A 147 -11.36 11.35 -19.05
C GLY A 147 -10.43 11.75 -20.20
N PRO A 148 -10.58 12.95 -20.81
CA PRO A 148 -9.71 13.41 -21.88
C PRO A 148 -8.22 13.47 -21.54
N LEU A 149 -7.86 13.65 -20.26
CA LEU A 149 -6.45 13.70 -19.83
C LEU A 149 -5.77 12.33 -19.90
N ALA A 150 -6.52 11.23 -20.06
CA ALA A 150 -5.96 9.90 -20.26
C ALA A 150 -5.03 9.83 -21.49
N GLY A 151 -5.22 10.69 -22.49
CA GLY A 151 -4.30 10.78 -23.65
C GLY A 151 -2.88 11.26 -23.31
N GLN A 152 -2.65 11.80 -22.11
CA GLN A 152 -1.33 12.21 -21.62
C GLN A 152 -0.67 11.15 -20.72
N VAL A 153 -1.36 10.02 -20.49
CA VAL A 153 -0.94 9.00 -19.53
C VAL A 153 -0.69 7.68 -20.24
N THR A 154 0.43 7.04 -19.91
CA THR A 154 0.75 5.68 -20.37
C THR A 154 0.52 4.69 -19.23
N TRP A 155 -0.18 3.60 -19.49
CA TRP A 155 -0.34 2.51 -18.52
C TRP A 155 0.57 1.34 -18.86
N THR A 156 1.29 0.85 -17.86
CA THR A 156 2.08 -0.38 -17.93
C THR A 156 1.51 -1.38 -16.93
N GLN A 157 0.87 -2.45 -17.43
CA GLN A 157 0.34 -3.48 -16.56
C GLN A 157 1.47 -4.39 -16.07
N ALA A 158 1.92 -4.20 -14.83
CA ALA A 158 3.00 -4.99 -14.23
C ALA A 158 2.89 -5.01 -12.70
N ASP A 159 3.38 -6.10 -12.11
CA ASP A 159 3.64 -6.21 -10.68
C ASP A 159 5.17 -6.19 -10.47
N LEU A 160 5.68 -5.00 -10.13
CA LEU A 160 7.11 -4.79 -9.92
C LEU A 160 7.65 -5.51 -8.68
N SER A 161 6.78 -5.94 -7.76
CA SER A 161 7.19 -6.74 -6.60
C SER A 161 7.51 -8.19 -6.96
N GLN A 162 7.13 -8.63 -8.18
CA GLN A 162 7.38 -9.98 -8.69
C GLN A 162 8.38 -10.01 -9.85
N ARG A 163 8.30 -9.05 -10.77
CA ARG A 163 9.13 -9.04 -11.98
C ARG A 163 9.38 -7.62 -12.49
N ALA A 164 10.48 -7.45 -13.22
CA ALA A 164 10.77 -6.18 -13.89
C ALA A 164 9.71 -5.85 -14.96
N ALA A 165 9.45 -4.55 -15.15
CA ALA A 165 8.67 -4.08 -16.29
C ALA A 165 9.43 -4.37 -17.60
N ARG A 166 8.68 -4.74 -18.64
CA ARG A 166 9.23 -4.95 -19.98
C ARG A 166 9.67 -3.61 -20.57
N GLY A 167 10.78 -3.62 -21.32
CA GLY A 167 11.30 -2.41 -21.96
C GLY A 167 11.90 -1.41 -20.98
N THR A 168 12.51 -1.88 -19.89
CA THR A 168 13.27 -1.04 -18.96
C THR A 168 14.72 -0.89 -19.46
N PRO A 169 15.34 0.30 -19.36
CA PRO A 169 14.77 1.57 -18.85
C PRO A 169 13.68 2.13 -19.77
N LEU A 170 12.66 2.76 -19.18
CA LEU A 170 11.49 3.32 -19.86
C LEU A 170 11.78 4.68 -20.50
N ALA A 171 12.71 5.44 -19.92
CA ALA A 171 13.25 6.69 -20.45
C ALA A 171 14.60 7.00 -19.77
N ASP A 172 15.33 7.96 -20.33
CA ASP A 172 16.61 8.42 -19.77
C ASP A 172 16.43 9.09 -18.41
N TYR A 173 15.37 9.89 -18.24
CA TYR A 173 15.12 10.68 -17.04
C TYR A 173 13.71 10.45 -16.50
N GLY A 174 13.59 10.27 -15.18
CA GLY A 174 12.28 10.18 -14.54
C GLY A 174 12.23 10.45 -13.05
N LEU A 175 11.01 10.58 -12.55
CA LEU A 175 10.66 10.59 -11.14
C LEU A 175 9.76 9.39 -10.87
N VAL A 176 10.22 8.45 -10.03
CA VAL A 176 9.37 7.35 -9.55
C VAL A 176 8.66 7.80 -8.29
N LEU A 177 7.37 7.48 -8.19
CA LEU A 177 6.51 7.76 -7.05
C LEU A 177 5.75 6.49 -6.68
N ALA A 178 5.74 6.17 -5.40
CA ALA A 178 4.88 5.15 -4.82
C ALA A 178 4.31 5.70 -3.51
N ASN A 179 2.99 5.88 -3.47
CA ASN A 179 2.27 6.33 -2.29
C ASN A 179 1.33 5.22 -1.80
N GLU A 180 1.52 4.74 -0.57
CA GLU A 180 0.69 3.69 0.04
C GLU A 180 0.64 2.43 -0.86
N VAL A 181 1.84 1.98 -1.23
CA VAL A 181 2.06 0.80 -2.09
C VAL A 181 2.78 -0.30 -1.32
N LEU A 182 3.69 0.09 -0.43
CA LEU A 182 4.51 -0.86 0.32
C LEU A 182 3.69 -1.51 1.44
N ASP A 183 2.76 -0.76 2.04
CA ASP A 183 1.86 -1.26 3.09
C ASP A 183 0.86 -2.30 2.62
N CYS A 184 0.46 -2.29 1.34
CA CYS A 184 -0.47 -3.26 0.76
C CYS A 184 0.23 -4.46 0.10
N LEU A 185 1.58 -4.50 0.10
CA LEU A 185 2.29 -5.74 -0.23
C LEU A 185 1.99 -6.79 0.84
N ALA A 186 1.67 -8.01 0.43
CA ALA A 186 1.40 -9.07 1.39
C ALA A 186 2.69 -9.51 2.11
N HIS A 187 2.63 -9.62 3.44
CA HIS A 187 3.77 -9.97 4.29
C HIS A 187 3.69 -11.42 4.79
N HIS A 188 4.82 -12.10 4.96
CA HIS A 188 4.87 -13.34 5.73
C HIS A 188 4.85 -13.00 7.23
N LYS A 189 3.98 -13.65 8.01
CA LYS A 189 4.02 -13.54 9.47
C LYS A 189 5.03 -14.54 10.04
N VAL A 190 6.15 -14.02 10.54
CA VAL A 190 7.24 -14.76 11.17
C VAL A 190 7.05 -14.71 12.68
N VAL A 191 7.22 -15.84 13.37
CA VAL A 191 7.14 -15.92 14.83
C VAL A 191 8.50 -16.37 15.35
N PRO A 192 9.31 -15.45 15.90
CA PRO A 192 10.55 -15.80 16.59
C PRO A 192 10.26 -16.76 17.76
N GLN A 193 11.14 -17.74 17.95
CA GLN A 193 11.02 -18.75 19.01
C GLN A 193 12.15 -18.56 20.04
N ALA A 194 11.89 -18.98 21.28
CA ALA A 194 12.82 -18.80 22.39
C ALA A 194 14.15 -19.56 22.21
N ASP A 195 14.15 -20.60 21.39
CA ASP A 195 15.30 -21.44 21.04
C ASP A 195 16.12 -20.88 19.85
N GLY A 196 15.71 -19.75 19.26
CA GLY A 196 16.36 -19.18 18.09
C GLY A 196 16.03 -19.89 16.77
N GLN A 197 14.93 -20.65 16.69
CA GLN A 197 14.42 -21.25 15.46
C GLN A 197 13.11 -20.56 15.04
N PRO A 198 13.15 -19.45 14.29
CA PRO A 198 11.94 -18.74 13.93
C PRO A 198 11.05 -19.60 13.01
N GLY A 199 9.74 -19.51 13.23
CA GLY A 199 8.74 -20.12 12.35
C GLY A 199 8.05 -19.10 11.45
N VAL A 200 7.31 -19.58 10.46
CA VAL A 200 6.46 -18.80 9.56
C VAL A 200 5.04 -19.35 9.58
N VAL A 201 4.05 -18.45 9.57
CA VAL A 201 2.64 -18.79 9.67
C VAL A 201 2.06 -19.19 8.31
N PHE A 202 1.33 -20.30 8.32
CA PHE A 202 0.42 -20.76 7.28
C PHE A 202 -1.02 -20.71 7.79
N VAL A 203 -1.97 -20.51 6.87
CA VAL A 203 -3.39 -20.32 7.21
C VAL A 203 -4.18 -21.57 6.84
N VAL A 204 -4.76 -22.23 7.84
CA VAL A 204 -5.55 -23.45 7.66
C VAL A 204 -7.03 -23.12 7.87
N PRO A 205 -7.89 -23.31 6.85
CA PRO A 205 -9.33 -23.12 6.98
C PRO A 205 -10.01 -24.32 7.66
N THR A 206 -11.08 -24.06 8.42
CA THR A 206 -11.96 -25.05 9.05
C THR A 206 -13.40 -24.76 8.65
N LEU A 207 -14.15 -25.78 8.21
CA LEU A 207 -15.57 -25.66 7.86
C LEU A 207 -16.47 -25.95 9.06
N HIS A 208 -17.52 -25.15 9.20
CA HIS A 208 -18.61 -25.37 10.15
C HIS A 208 -19.93 -25.57 9.39
N ARG A 209 -20.66 -26.66 9.68
CA ARG A 209 -22.07 -26.83 9.25
C ARG A 209 -22.98 -25.99 10.15
N GLY A 210 -23.93 -25.26 9.56
CA GLY A 210 -24.86 -24.39 10.29
C GLY A 210 -25.79 -25.14 11.28
N ARG A 211 -25.90 -24.59 12.51
CA ARG A 211 -26.83 -24.91 13.63
C ARG A 211 -27.12 -26.40 13.95
N ARG A 212 -26.13 -27.06 14.56
CA ARG A 212 -26.18 -27.66 15.92
C ARG A 212 -24.73 -28.00 16.25
N ALA A 213 -24.01 -27.06 16.84
CA ALA A 213 -22.63 -27.29 17.26
C ALA A 213 -22.67 -28.16 18.53
N GLN A 214 -22.59 -29.48 18.37
CA GLN A 214 -22.08 -30.32 19.45
C GLN A 214 -20.56 -30.30 19.35
N SER A 215 -19.95 -30.01 20.49
CA SER A 215 -18.50 -29.91 20.71
C SER A 215 -17.77 -31.07 20.05
N GLY A 216 -16.82 -30.75 19.16
CA GLY A 216 -15.92 -31.72 18.57
C GLY A 216 -14.61 -31.05 18.24
N ARG A 217 -13.57 -31.44 18.98
CA ARG A 217 -12.16 -31.12 18.76
C ARG A 217 -11.82 -31.24 17.26
N LEU A 218 -11.02 -30.33 16.72
CA LEU A 218 -10.32 -30.55 15.45
C LEU A 218 -9.52 -31.86 15.57
N GLU A 219 -10.05 -32.95 15.02
CA GLU A 219 -9.27 -34.16 14.82
C GLU A 219 -8.45 -33.97 13.54
N THR A 220 -7.20 -33.62 13.83
CA THR A 220 -5.96 -33.67 13.07
C THR A 220 -6.00 -34.43 11.74
N VAL A 221 -5.40 -33.80 10.72
CA VAL A 221 -4.65 -34.47 9.63
C VAL A 221 -4.02 -35.77 10.16
N PRO A 222 -4.59 -36.97 9.96
CA PRO A 222 -4.78 -37.66 8.67
C PRO A 222 -6.20 -38.25 8.43
N GLY A 223 -6.70 -38.23 7.18
CA GLY A 223 -8.06 -38.73 6.80
C GLY A 223 -8.96 -37.71 6.08
N LEU A 224 -8.41 -36.95 5.11
CA LEU A 224 -9.20 -36.04 4.27
C LEU A 224 -10.27 -36.84 3.48
N ARG A 225 -11.56 -36.53 3.69
CA ARG A 225 -12.72 -37.13 3.01
C ARG A 225 -13.16 -36.30 1.79
N PRO A 226 -13.96 -36.86 0.86
CA PRO A 226 -14.27 -36.26 -0.45
C PRO A 226 -14.84 -34.83 -0.43
N ASP A 227 -15.47 -34.42 0.68
CA ASP A 227 -16.02 -33.07 0.89
C ASP A 227 -14.91 -32.00 1.15
N ASP A 228 -13.66 -32.43 1.38
CA ASP A 228 -12.52 -31.57 1.73
C ASP A 228 -11.83 -30.91 0.52
N ARG A 229 -12.32 -31.15 -0.70
CA ARG A 229 -11.73 -30.58 -1.93
C ARG A 229 -11.95 -29.07 -2.07
N ALA A 230 -12.94 -28.51 -1.38
CA ALA A 230 -13.33 -27.10 -1.50
C ALA A 230 -12.42 -26.12 -0.72
N LEU A 231 -11.35 -26.57 -0.04
CA LEU A 231 -10.51 -25.69 0.80
C LEU A 231 -8.99 -25.87 0.62
N LEU A 232 -8.57 -26.50 -0.46
CA LEU A 232 -7.19 -26.37 -0.95
C LEU A 232 -6.99 -24.96 -1.52
N ARG A 233 -5.74 -24.50 -1.74
CA ARG A 233 -5.46 -23.14 -2.28
C ARG A 233 -6.41 -22.71 -3.42
N ALA A 234 -6.69 -23.59 -4.38
CA ALA A 234 -7.62 -23.33 -5.48
C ALA A 234 -9.12 -23.35 -5.06
N GLY A 235 -9.51 -24.22 -4.13
CA GLY A 235 -10.90 -24.37 -3.69
C GLY A 235 -11.33 -23.27 -2.70
N LEU A 236 -10.44 -22.82 -1.81
CA LEU A 236 -10.74 -21.79 -0.81
C LEU A 236 -11.14 -20.46 -1.49
N ALA A 237 -10.41 -20.06 -2.52
CA ALA A 237 -10.72 -18.88 -3.32
C ALA A 237 -12.12 -18.97 -3.96
N GLN A 238 -12.44 -20.12 -4.56
CA GLN A 238 -13.76 -20.38 -5.14
C GLN A 238 -14.86 -20.38 -4.07
N ALA A 239 -14.60 -20.95 -2.90
CA ALA A 239 -15.54 -21.02 -1.79
C ALA A 239 -15.82 -19.65 -1.17
N LEU A 240 -14.82 -18.77 -1.07
CA LEU A 240 -15.01 -17.40 -0.59
C LEU A 240 -15.80 -16.53 -1.58
N GLY A 241 -15.76 -16.86 -2.88
CA GLY A 241 -16.52 -16.17 -3.93
C GLY A 241 -17.96 -16.65 -4.12
N ASP A 242 -18.37 -17.80 -3.57
CA ASP A 242 -19.70 -18.36 -3.80
C ASP A 242 -20.71 -17.95 -2.71
N ALA A 243 -21.55 -16.96 -3.03
CA ALA A 243 -22.63 -16.45 -2.17
C ALA A 243 -23.71 -17.49 -1.81
N ARG A 244 -23.70 -18.68 -2.44
CA ARG A 244 -24.67 -19.76 -2.20
C ARG A 244 -24.19 -20.77 -1.15
N LEU A 245 -22.92 -20.75 -0.77
CA LEU A 245 -22.37 -21.68 0.22
C LEU A 245 -22.93 -21.38 1.61
N ARG A 246 -23.62 -22.37 2.18
CA ARG A 246 -24.21 -22.32 3.55
C ARG A 246 -23.18 -22.61 4.66
N TRP A 247 -21.90 -22.68 4.34
CA TRP A 247 -20.83 -23.05 5.25
C TRP A 247 -20.22 -21.81 5.90
N GLN A 248 -19.98 -21.84 7.20
CA GLN A 248 -19.12 -20.85 7.85
C GLN A 248 -17.68 -21.37 7.83
N VAL A 249 -16.74 -20.56 7.36
CA VAL A 249 -15.31 -20.88 7.37
C VAL A 249 -14.65 -20.12 8.53
N SER A 250 -13.84 -20.80 9.34
CA SER A 250 -12.89 -20.15 10.24
C SER A 250 -11.46 -20.42 9.80
N PHE A 251 -10.53 -19.56 10.19
CA PHE A 251 -9.12 -19.69 9.84
C PHE A 251 -8.28 -19.82 11.10
N HIS A 252 -7.29 -20.71 11.05
CA HIS A 252 -6.34 -20.94 12.14
C HIS A 252 -4.91 -20.86 11.63
N GLU A 253 -4.05 -20.27 12.44
CA GLU A 253 -2.61 -20.16 12.14
C GLU A 253 -1.89 -21.46 12.53
N VAL A 254 -1.03 -21.95 11.64
CA VAL A 254 -0.09 -23.05 11.93
C VAL A 254 1.33 -22.59 11.65
N LEU A 255 2.26 -22.92 12.54
CA LEU A 255 3.64 -22.47 12.46
C LEU A 255 4.53 -23.54 11.83
N LEU A 256 5.12 -23.22 10.68
CA LEU A 256 6.07 -24.08 9.97
C LEU A 256 7.49 -23.51 10.10
N PRO A 257 8.55 -24.30 9.88
CA PRO A 257 9.91 -23.77 9.77
C PRO A 257 10.01 -22.73 8.65
N VAL A 258 10.80 -21.65 8.84
CA VAL A 258 10.99 -20.61 7.81
C VAL A 258 11.50 -21.13 6.46
N THR A 259 12.10 -22.32 6.43
CA THR A 259 12.51 -23.00 5.18
C THR A 259 11.34 -23.51 4.34
N ALA A 260 10.12 -23.51 4.88
CA ALA A 260 8.90 -23.81 4.12
C ALA A 260 8.58 -22.72 3.07
N VAL A 261 9.16 -21.52 3.22
CA VAL A 261 9.04 -20.42 2.27
C VAL A 261 10.41 -20.16 1.62
N PRO A 262 10.57 -20.35 0.29
CA PRO A 262 11.81 -20.06 -0.41
C PRO A 262 12.26 -18.61 -0.18
N GLY A 263 13.57 -18.41 0.07
CA GLY A 263 14.15 -17.08 0.26
C GLY A 263 13.89 -16.41 1.61
N LEU A 264 12.94 -16.89 2.43
CA LEU A 264 12.61 -16.25 3.70
C LEU A 264 13.74 -16.34 4.73
N ARG A 265 14.40 -17.50 4.85
CA ARG A 265 15.53 -17.68 5.77
C ARG A 265 16.71 -16.73 5.49
N PRO A 266 17.24 -16.61 4.25
CA PRO A 266 18.32 -15.66 3.97
C PRO A 266 17.87 -14.21 4.17
N PHE A 267 16.64 -13.85 3.80
CA PHE A 267 16.07 -12.52 4.07
C PHE A 267 16.11 -12.19 5.58
N LEU A 268 15.62 -13.09 6.43
CA LEU A 268 15.64 -12.90 7.89
C LEU A 268 17.07 -12.86 8.44
N ARG A 269 17.99 -13.69 7.95
CA ARG A 269 19.38 -13.65 8.42
C ARG A 269 20.06 -12.31 8.15
N ARG A 270 19.70 -11.68 7.04
CA ARG A 270 20.22 -10.37 6.65
C ARG A 270 19.63 -9.26 7.52
N HIS A 271 18.31 -9.17 7.61
CA HIS A 271 17.63 -8.02 8.21
C HIS A 271 17.37 -8.18 9.71
N TYR A 272 17.19 -9.41 10.19
CA TYR A 272 16.79 -9.76 11.55
C TYR A 272 17.57 -10.99 12.10
N PRO A 273 18.91 -10.98 12.10
CA PRO A 273 19.73 -12.08 12.63
C PRO A 273 19.42 -12.43 14.10
N GLU A 274 18.86 -11.52 14.88
CA GLU A 274 18.44 -11.71 16.28
C GLU A 274 17.39 -12.80 16.43
N PHE A 275 16.54 -13.03 15.42
CA PHE A 275 15.53 -14.08 15.46
C PHE A 275 16.15 -15.49 15.43
N PHE A 276 17.43 -15.61 15.08
CA PHE A 276 18.18 -16.87 15.10
C PHE A 276 19.04 -17.06 16.35
N ARG A 277 18.75 -16.30 17.42
CA ARG A 277 19.42 -16.40 18.72
C ARG A 277 18.37 -16.60 19.81
N PRO A 278 18.71 -17.25 20.95
CA PRO A 278 17.80 -17.36 22.06
C PRO A 278 17.30 -15.97 22.52
N GLY A 279 15.99 -15.79 22.59
CA GLY A 279 15.39 -14.51 22.91
C GLY A 279 13.88 -14.50 22.70
N ARG A 280 13.21 -13.49 23.27
CA ARG A 280 11.78 -13.26 23.05
C ARG A 280 11.58 -11.99 22.25
N PHE A 281 10.98 -12.14 21.08
CA PHE A 281 10.63 -11.04 20.19
C PHE A 281 9.14 -11.14 19.84
N PRO A 282 8.46 -10.01 19.56
CA PRO A 282 7.15 -10.08 18.95
C PRO A 282 7.25 -10.79 17.58
N PRO A 283 6.12 -11.28 17.02
CA PRO A 283 6.08 -11.69 15.61
C PRO A 283 6.63 -10.61 14.69
N TYR A 284 6.98 -10.90 13.44
CA TYR A 284 7.43 -9.92 12.47
C TYR A 284 6.74 -10.16 11.14
N PHE A 285 6.28 -9.10 10.50
CA PHE A 285 5.72 -9.16 9.16
C PHE A 285 6.88 -8.93 8.18
N ALA A 286 7.36 -10.00 7.55
CA ALA A 286 8.48 -9.98 6.62
C ALA A 286 7.99 -9.86 5.18
N CYS A 287 8.47 -8.88 4.42
CA CYS A 287 8.13 -8.72 3.00
C CYS A 287 9.38 -8.69 2.10
N PRO A 288 9.90 -9.87 1.70
CA PRO A 288 10.97 -9.94 0.71
C PRO A 288 10.62 -9.29 -0.63
N ALA A 289 9.32 -9.16 -0.95
CA ALA A 289 8.86 -8.51 -2.17
C ALA A 289 9.21 -7.01 -2.23
N ILE A 290 9.46 -6.35 -1.08
CA ILE A 290 10.01 -5.00 -1.03
C ILE A 290 11.38 -4.96 -1.72
N GLU A 291 12.29 -5.91 -1.45
CA GLU A 291 13.61 -5.93 -2.08
C GLU A 291 13.50 -6.06 -3.60
N THR A 292 12.58 -6.89 -4.08
CA THR A 292 12.31 -7.07 -5.52
C THR A 292 11.72 -5.81 -6.14
N LEU A 293 10.74 -5.19 -5.47
CA LEU A 293 10.09 -3.96 -5.93
C LEU A 293 11.10 -2.82 -6.08
N ILE A 294 11.89 -2.54 -5.04
CA ILE A 294 12.90 -1.48 -5.07
C ILE A 294 13.94 -1.75 -6.16
N ARG A 295 14.42 -3.00 -6.29
CA ARG A 295 15.38 -3.37 -7.34
C ARG A 295 14.82 -3.16 -8.75
N ASN A 296 13.54 -3.46 -8.97
CA ASN A 296 12.91 -3.29 -10.27
C ASN A 296 12.57 -1.82 -10.55
N ALA A 297 12.18 -1.05 -9.53
CA ALA A 297 11.95 0.39 -9.62
C ALA A 297 13.23 1.15 -10.01
N ALA A 298 14.37 0.78 -9.40
CA ALA A 298 15.69 1.38 -9.66
C ALA A 298 16.17 1.24 -11.12
N ARG A 299 15.52 0.37 -11.90
CA ARG A 299 15.82 0.11 -13.31
C ARG A 299 14.83 0.77 -14.27
N LEU A 300 13.79 1.44 -13.77
CA LEU A 300 12.79 2.09 -14.61
C LEU A 300 13.36 3.24 -15.42
N TYR A 301 14.36 3.95 -14.89
CA TYR A 301 14.98 5.11 -15.54
C TYR A 301 16.51 5.05 -15.37
N ASP A 302 17.23 5.51 -16.39
CA ASP A 302 18.70 5.59 -16.31
C ASP A 302 19.13 6.59 -15.24
N GLN A 303 18.49 7.78 -15.24
CA GLN A 303 18.66 8.81 -14.24
C GLN A 303 17.31 9.17 -13.61
N GLY A 304 17.24 9.14 -12.29
CA GLY A 304 16.01 9.48 -11.59
C GLY A 304 16.16 9.56 -10.09
N GLU A 305 15.11 10.09 -9.49
CA GLU A 305 14.87 10.00 -8.05
C GLU A 305 13.59 9.21 -7.80
N GLU A 306 13.49 8.57 -6.64
CA GLU A 306 12.31 7.81 -6.22
C GLU A 306 11.74 8.38 -4.92
N LEU A 307 10.42 8.55 -4.88
CA LEU A 307 9.68 9.00 -3.71
C LEU A 307 8.81 7.85 -3.20
N TRP A 308 9.19 7.28 -2.06
CA TRP A 308 8.45 6.23 -1.38
C TRP A 308 7.75 6.82 -0.16
N ILE A 309 6.42 6.79 -0.16
CA ILE A 309 5.57 7.46 0.82
C ILE A 309 4.62 6.44 1.42
N ASP A 310 4.78 6.15 2.71
CA ASP A 310 3.98 5.10 3.34
C ASP A 310 3.95 5.20 4.87
N TYR A 311 3.02 4.50 5.51
CA TYR A 311 3.01 4.31 6.95
C TYR A 311 4.11 3.33 7.32
N GLY A 312 5.04 3.75 8.17
CA GLY A 312 6.13 2.87 8.53
C GLY A 312 7.09 3.45 9.55
N ASP A 313 8.08 2.65 9.88
CA ASP A 313 9.14 3.00 10.80
C ASP A 313 10.38 2.17 10.46
N THR A 314 11.44 2.33 11.23
CA THR A 314 12.69 1.59 11.09
C THR A 314 12.62 0.24 11.80
N ARG A 315 13.60 -0.61 11.53
CA ARG A 315 13.86 -1.89 12.21
C ARG A 315 13.68 -1.85 13.73
N SER A 316 14.08 -0.77 14.40
CA SER A 316 14.00 -0.64 15.86
C SER A 316 12.54 -0.71 16.38
N PHE A 317 11.60 -0.16 15.62
CA PHE A 317 10.17 -0.25 15.90
C PHE A 317 9.67 -1.67 15.65
N HIS A 318 10.05 -2.27 14.52
CA HIS A 318 9.61 -3.61 14.12
C HIS A 318 10.10 -4.72 15.05
N LEU A 319 11.27 -4.55 15.66
CA LEU A 319 11.82 -5.46 16.69
C LEU A 319 11.04 -5.45 18.01
N THR A 320 10.31 -4.37 18.32
CA THR A 320 9.81 -4.13 19.68
C THR A 320 8.30 -3.98 19.78
N LYS A 321 7.60 -3.59 18.71
CA LYS A 321 6.15 -3.33 18.76
C LYS A 321 5.32 -4.59 18.51
N PRO A 322 4.12 -4.70 19.12
CA PRO A 322 3.23 -5.84 18.92
C PRO A 322 2.52 -5.78 17.55
N ASP A 323 1.92 -6.89 17.14
CA ASP A 323 1.22 -7.06 15.86
C ASP A 323 0.12 -6.03 15.62
N ALA A 324 -0.67 -5.72 16.67
CA ALA A 324 -1.77 -4.75 16.61
C ALA A 324 -1.32 -3.30 16.28
N ARG A 325 -0.01 -3.02 16.29
CA ARG A 325 0.57 -1.74 15.87
C ARG A 325 1.23 -1.80 14.48
N ARG A 326 1.20 -2.95 13.82
CA ARG A 326 1.98 -3.24 12.60
C ARG A 326 1.17 -3.87 11.47
N MET A 327 -0.01 -4.41 11.77
CA MET A 327 -0.96 -4.87 10.77
C MET A 327 -2.33 -4.34 11.14
N PHE A 328 -3.02 -3.80 10.13
CA PHE A 328 -4.35 -3.26 10.25
C PHE A 328 -5.25 -3.93 9.24
N ALA A 329 -6.41 -4.39 9.71
CA ALA A 329 -7.52 -4.84 8.87
C ALA A 329 -8.73 -4.02 9.26
N GLY A 330 -9.36 -3.32 8.31
CA GLY A 330 -10.34 -2.29 8.66
C GLY A 330 -11.44 -2.01 7.63
N PRO A 331 -12.43 -1.19 8.05
CA PRO A 331 -13.88 -1.48 8.05
C PRO A 331 -14.53 -1.80 6.69
N PRO A 332 -15.78 -2.34 6.70
CA PRO A 332 -16.76 -2.31 7.78
C PRO A 332 -16.91 -3.59 8.61
N ARG A 333 -16.11 -4.66 8.43
CA ARG A 333 -16.52 -5.99 8.93
C ARG A 333 -15.61 -6.69 9.94
N SER A 334 -14.30 -6.44 9.98
CA SER A 334 -13.37 -7.38 10.63
C SER A 334 -13.01 -7.16 12.11
N ASN A 335 -13.39 -6.06 12.79
CA ASN A 335 -12.85 -5.69 14.12
C ASN A 335 -11.37 -6.11 14.32
N ALA A 336 -10.50 -5.82 13.35
CA ALA A 336 -9.05 -6.00 13.38
C ALA A 336 -8.48 -7.43 13.19
N THR A 337 -9.16 -8.35 12.49
CA THR A 337 -8.52 -9.61 12.05
C THR A 337 -8.71 -9.88 10.56
N VAL A 338 -7.62 -10.15 9.83
CA VAL A 338 -7.63 -10.50 8.39
C VAL A 338 -8.54 -11.67 8.03
N TYR A 339 -8.91 -12.50 9.02
CA TYR A 339 -9.69 -13.72 8.86
C TYR A 339 -11.20 -13.52 8.85
N ARG A 340 -11.72 -12.38 9.32
CA ARG A 340 -13.18 -12.19 9.46
C ARG A 340 -13.87 -11.80 8.17
N ALA A 341 -13.17 -11.07 7.31
CA ALA A 341 -13.74 -10.50 6.10
C ALA A 341 -12.71 -10.50 4.95
N PRO A 342 -12.06 -11.64 4.64
CA PRO A 342 -11.11 -11.71 3.53
C PRO A 342 -11.82 -11.33 2.23
N GLY A 343 -11.18 -10.51 1.39
CA GLY A 343 -11.80 -9.97 0.16
C GLY A 343 -12.68 -8.75 0.37
N LEU A 344 -13.05 -8.42 1.60
CA LEU A 344 -14.03 -7.37 1.91
C LEU A 344 -13.47 -6.21 2.72
N ASP A 345 -12.43 -6.46 3.51
CA ASP A 345 -11.71 -5.45 4.26
C ASP A 345 -10.32 -5.24 3.65
N ASP A 346 -9.84 -4.01 3.73
CA ASP A 346 -8.46 -3.68 3.40
C ASP A 346 -7.51 -4.24 4.47
N ILE A 347 -6.29 -4.58 4.05
CA ILE A 347 -5.24 -5.15 4.91
C ILE A 347 -3.94 -4.41 4.61
N THR A 348 -3.44 -3.67 5.58
CA THR A 348 -2.21 -2.89 5.47
C THR A 348 -1.20 -3.23 6.56
N PHE A 349 0.08 -3.02 6.26
CA PHE A 349 1.19 -3.29 7.17
C PHE A 349 2.02 -2.02 7.39
N MET A 350 2.54 -1.85 8.59
CA MET A 350 3.59 -0.85 8.82
C MET A 350 4.83 -1.24 8.04
N VAL A 351 5.27 -0.37 7.15
CA VAL A 351 6.44 -0.57 6.29
C VAL A 351 7.71 -0.54 7.12
N ASP A 352 8.62 -1.45 6.79
CA ASP A 352 9.99 -1.48 7.33
C ASP A 352 10.94 -0.71 6.40
N PHE A 353 11.10 0.58 6.69
CA PHE A 353 11.96 1.45 5.88
C PHE A 353 13.45 1.10 6.00
N SER A 354 13.87 0.30 6.99
CA SER A 354 15.24 -0.22 7.03
C SER A 354 15.46 -1.26 5.92
N VAL A 355 14.46 -2.09 5.62
CA VAL A 355 14.50 -3.02 4.48
C VAL A 355 14.47 -2.25 3.15
N VAL A 356 13.63 -1.22 3.03
CA VAL A 356 13.58 -0.36 1.84
C VAL A 356 14.94 0.29 1.56
N GLY A 357 15.56 0.90 2.59
CA GLY A 357 16.87 1.52 2.46
C GLY A 357 17.98 0.53 2.08
N GLY A 358 18.02 -0.64 2.72
CA GLY A 358 18.98 -1.69 2.37
C GLY A 358 18.81 -2.22 0.95
N ALA A 359 17.56 -2.40 0.49
CA ALA A 359 17.26 -2.80 -0.88
C ALA A 359 17.67 -1.73 -1.91
N ALA A 360 17.50 -0.45 -1.56
CA ALA A 360 17.92 0.67 -2.40
C ALA A 360 19.45 0.68 -2.58
N GLU A 361 20.19 0.47 -1.50
CA GLU A 361 21.66 0.41 -1.53
C GLU A 361 22.18 -0.71 -2.44
N ASP A 362 21.58 -1.91 -2.36
CA ASP A 362 21.89 -3.03 -3.25
C ASP A 362 21.60 -2.72 -4.71
N ALA A 363 20.57 -1.93 -4.97
CA ALA A 363 20.17 -1.52 -6.30
C ALA A 363 21.02 -0.37 -6.86
N GLY A 364 22.04 0.10 -6.13
CA GLY A 364 22.92 1.21 -6.53
C GLY A 364 22.35 2.59 -6.25
N LEU A 365 21.27 2.68 -5.47
CA LEU A 365 20.71 3.94 -4.98
C LEU A 365 21.31 4.30 -3.61
N ALA A 366 21.13 5.54 -3.20
CA ALA A 366 21.42 6.06 -1.88
C ALA A 366 20.14 6.64 -1.27
N VAL A 367 19.97 6.47 0.03
CA VAL A 367 18.91 7.15 0.80
C VAL A 367 19.32 8.61 0.97
N ASP A 368 18.74 9.50 0.17
CA ASP A 368 19.00 10.94 0.24
C ASP A 368 18.23 11.59 1.41
N PHE A 369 17.04 11.05 1.71
CA PHE A 369 16.24 11.49 2.84
C PHE A 369 15.36 10.36 3.38
N TYR A 370 15.20 10.33 4.71
CA TYR A 370 14.17 9.55 5.40
C TYR A 370 13.61 10.41 6.55
N GLY A 371 12.29 10.65 6.54
CA GLY A 371 11.69 11.50 7.57
C GLY A 371 10.22 11.82 7.31
N GLY A 372 9.76 12.96 7.82
CA GLY A 372 8.39 13.42 7.65
C GLY A 372 8.09 13.93 6.24
N GLN A 373 6.82 13.87 5.83
CA GLN A 373 6.37 14.27 4.50
C GLN A 373 6.50 15.77 4.20
N GLY A 374 6.58 16.64 5.23
CA GLY A 374 6.79 18.08 5.04
C GLY A 374 8.04 18.43 4.24
N GLU A 375 9.02 17.53 4.18
CA GLU A 375 10.20 17.67 3.31
C GLU A 375 9.82 17.74 1.82
N LEU A 376 8.73 17.09 1.41
CA LEU A 376 8.21 17.18 0.05
C LEU A 376 7.79 18.61 -0.30
N ALA A 377 7.17 19.34 0.63
CA ALA A 377 6.82 20.75 0.44
C ALA A 377 8.09 21.61 0.25
N ARG A 378 9.11 21.37 1.08
CA ARG A 378 10.39 22.08 1.01
C ARG A 378 11.08 21.86 -0.33
N ARG A 379 11.23 20.61 -0.77
CA ARG A 379 11.90 20.25 -2.03
C ARG A 379 11.07 20.56 -3.28
N SER A 380 9.76 20.62 -3.15
CA SER A 380 8.86 21.09 -4.20
C SER A 380 8.67 22.61 -4.23
N GLY A 381 9.35 23.36 -3.36
CA GLY A 381 9.23 24.82 -3.24
C GLY A 381 7.80 25.35 -3.29
N VAL A 382 6.84 24.51 -2.92
CA VAL A 382 5.45 24.87 -2.72
C VAL A 382 5.38 25.33 -1.27
N ARG A 383 4.95 26.57 -1.07
CA ARG A 383 4.72 27.06 0.29
C ARG A 383 3.46 26.40 0.83
N PHE A 384 3.63 25.63 1.91
CA PHE A 384 2.53 25.00 2.62
C PHE A 384 2.16 25.86 3.85
N ASP A 385 1.49 26.97 3.58
CA ASP A 385 1.11 27.98 4.58
C ASP A 385 -0.40 27.95 4.89
N ARG A 386 -0.91 28.95 5.63
CA ARG A 386 -2.35 29.07 5.92
C ARG A 386 -3.21 29.15 4.65
N HIS A 387 -2.69 29.68 3.55
CA HIS A 387 -3.42 29.74 2.29
C HIS A 387 -3.57 28.34 1.68
N ALA A 388 -2.48 27.55 1.65
CA ALA A 388 -2.53 26.15 1.23
C ALA A 388 -3.52 25.33 2.07
N ALA A 389 -3.49 25.49 3.40
CA ALA A 389 -4.45 24.85 4.30
C ALA A 389 -5.91 25.24 4.00
N ASN A 390 -6.16 26.52 3.72
CA ASN A 390 -7.49 27.01 3.34
C ASN A 390 -7.93 26.48 1.98
N GLU A 391 -7.02 26.30 1.02
CA GLU A 391 -7.34 25.69 -0.27
C GLU A 391 -7.72 24.22 -0.15
N ILE A 392 -6.99 23.43 0.65
CA ILE A 392 -7.36 22.04 0.96
C ILE A 392 -8.76 22.00 1.56
N LEU A 393 -9.03 22.85 2.55
CA LEU A 393 -10.35 22.95 3.17
C LEU A 393 -11.45 23.35 2.16
N ARG A 394 -11.17 24.28 1.24
CA ARG A 394 -12.12 24.69 0.19
C ARG A 394 -12.37 23.59 -0.82
N TYR A 395 -11.32 22.90 -1.26
CA TYR A 395 -11.43 21.81 -2.22
C TYR A 395 -12.27 20.65 -1.65
N ARG A 396 -12.00 20.27 -0.39
CA ARG A 396 -12.79 19.28 0.33
C ARG A 396 -14.22 19.78 0.62
N ALA A 397 -14.41 21.08 0.87
CA ALA A 397 -15.75 21.65 1.00
C ALA A 397 -16.56 21.56 -0.29
N LEU A 398 -15.90 21.80 -1.42
CA LEU A 398 -16.54 21.70 -2.73
C LEU A 398 -16.88 20.26 -3.09
N GLY A 399 -15.96 19.31 -2.83
CA GLY A 399 -16.25 17.87 -2.91
C GLY A 399 -17.49 17.49 -2.11
N TRP A 400 -17.58 18.01 -0.88
CA TRP A 400 -18.73 17.80 0.00
C TRP A 400 -20.01 18.46 -0.51
N MET A 401 -19.93 19.67 -1.08
CA MET A 401 -21.09 20.36 -1.65
C MET A 401 -21.63 19.66 -2.90
N LEU A 402 -20.75 19.17 -3.77
CA LEU A 402 -21.16 18.36 -4.91
C LEU A 402 -21.91 17.12 -4.43
N ALA A 403 -21.40 16.46 -3.38
CA ALA A 403 -22.07 15.30 -2.78
C ALA A 403 -23.48 15.61 -2.27
N LEU A 404 -23.72 16.82 -1.74
CA LEU A 404 -25.05 17.25 -1.28
C LEU A 404 -26.07 17.32 -2.42
N VAL A 405 -25.64 17.70 -3.63
CA VAL A 405 -26.50 17.77 -4.83
C VAL A 405 -26.55 16.47 -5.63
N GLY A 406 -26.07 15.37 -5.03
CA GLY A 406 -26.13 14.03 -5.64
C GLY A 406 -25.04 13.75 -6.67
N VAL A 407 -24.01 14.60 -6.74
CA VAL A 407 -22.91 14.51 -7.70
C VAL A 407 -21.59 14.28 -6.96
N GLY A 408 -20.65 13.56 -7.55
CA GLY A 408 -19.32 13.40 -6.95
C GLY A 408 -19.22 12.35 -5.85
N PRO A 409 -17.99 12.00 -5.45
CA PRO A 409 -17.71 10.78 -4.71
C PRO A 409 -18.20 10.85 -3.25
N GLU A 410 -18.25 12.03 -2.64
CA GLU A 410 -18.58 12.18 -1.20
C GLU A 410 -20.08 11.91 -0.85
N ARG A 411 -20.95 11.62 -1.83
CA ARG A 411 -22.40 11.37 -1.65
C ARG A 411 -22.72 10.31 -0.59
N LEU A 412 -21.83 9.34 -0.41
CA LEU A 412 -21.98 8.20 0.50
C LEU A 412 -21.50 8.47 1.94
N TRP A 413 -20.79 9.56 2.21
CA TRP A 413 -20.36 9.95 3.58
C TRP A 413 -21.54 10.26 4.50
N ARG A 414 -22.68 10.66 3.92
CA ARG A 414 -23.94 10.82 4.67
C ARG A 414 -24.45 9.49 5.24
N GLN A 415 -24.06 8.35 4.66
CA GLN A 415 -24.48 7.03 5.10
C GLN A 415 -23.61 6.48 6.26
N THR A 416 -22.45 7.11 6.52
CA THR A 416 -21.48 6.66 7.54
C THR A 416 -21.42 7.55 8.80
N GLY A 417 -22.34 8.52 8.94
CA GLY A 417 -22.45 9.38 10.14
C GLY A 417 -21.48 10.56 10.22
N TRP A 418 -20.65 10.79 9.20
CA TRP A 418 -19.72 11.93 9.13
C TRP A 418 -20.45 13.22 8.73
N THR A 419 -20.10 14.34 9.37
CA THR A 419 -20.68 15.66 9.05
C THR A 419 -19.61 16.74 8.89
N TRP A 420 -19.90 17.74 8.04
CA TRP A 420 -19.07 18.93 7.88
C TRP A 420 -19.10 19.86 9.12
N GLY A 421 -20.15 19.76 9.94
CA GLY A 421 -20.45 20.60 11.11
C GLY A 421 -19.89 20.08 12.45
N LYS A 422 -20.16 20.81 13.55
CA LYS A 422 -19.57 20.57 14.89
C LYS A 422 -20.35 19.59 15.81
N ARG A 423 -21.44 18.93 15.40
CA ARG A 423 -22.25 18.07 16.30
C ARG A 423 -22.56 16.67 15.73
N PRO A 424 -22.70 15.65 16.62
CA PRO A 424 -22.10 14.33 16.40
C PRO A 424 -23.09 13.16 16.31
N GLY A 425 -22.63 12.09 15.67
CA GLY A 425 -23.26 10.77 15.68
C GLY A 425 -22.39 9.70 15.00
N SER A 426 -21.21 9.42 15.60
CA SER A 426 -20.25 8.33 15.26
C SER A 426 -19.20 8.53 14.14
N GLY A 427 -18.68 9.74 13.97
CA GLY A 427 -17.47 10.03 13.18
C GLY A 427 -17.00 11.45 13.47
N GLY A 428 -15.68 11.71 13.47
CA GLY A 428 -15.16 13.06 13.71
C GLY A 428 -15.61 14.05 12.61
N PRO A 429 -15.63 15.37 12.87
CA PRO A 429 -15.98 16.33 11.82
C PRO A 429 -14.88 16.38 10.75
N VAL A 430 -15.25 16.34 9.47
CA VAL A 430 -14.34 16.33 8.29
C VAL A 430 -13.26 17.41 8.40
N ARG A 431 -13.64 18.61 8.88
CA ARG A 431 -12.72 19.73 9.10
C ARG A 431 -11.64 19.46 10.15
N ALA A 432 -11.94 18.73 11.22
CA ALA A 432 -10.95 18.39 12.24
C ALA A 432 -9.97 17.34 11.74
N ASP A 433 -10.44 16.41 10.90
CA ASP A 433 -9.61 15.39 10.29
C ASP A 433 -8.60 15.99 9.29
N ILE A 434 -9.06 16.88 8.41
CA ILE A 434 -8.18 17.63 7.50
C ILE A 434 -7.13 18.44 8.27
N ARG A 435 -7.53 19.12 9.35
CA ARG A 435 -6.58 19.89 10.20
C ARG A 435 -5.53 18.99 10.85
N ARG A 436 -5.92 17.80 11.29
CA ARG A 436 -4.99 16.80 11.83
C ARG A 436 -4.01 16.34 10.75
N GLY A 437 -4.50 15.98 9.56
CA GLY A 437 -3.66 15.58 8.43
C GLY A 437 -2.65 16.67 8.04
N ILE A 438 -3.07 17.94 8.03
CA ILE A 438 -2.18 19.09 7.81
C ILE A 438 -1.10 19.18 8.89
N ALA A 439 -1.48 19.10 10.17
CA ALA A 439 -0.52 19.18 11.27
C ALA A 439 0.48 18.02 11.27
N GLU A 440 0.04 16.81 10.91
CA GLU A 440 0.91 15.64 10.74
C GLU A 440 1.86 15.82 9.55
N PHE A 441 1.37 16.34 8.42
CA PHE A 441 2.19 16.64 7.25
C PHE A 441 3.28 17.68 7.56
N MET A 442 2.92 18.74 8.29
CA MET A 442 3.84 19.82 8.68
C MET A 442 4.82 19.42 9.80
N GLY A 443 4.72 18.21 10.35
CA GLY A 443 5.56 17.74 11.45
C GLY A 443 5.23 18.39 12.81
N GLU A 444 4.12 19.13 12.91
CA GLU A 444 3.59 19.66 14.16
C GLU A 444 3.04 18.54 15.06
N ARG A 445 2.77 17.37 14.48
CA ARG A 445 2.38 16.14 15.18
C ARG A 445 3.23 14.98 14.70
N ARG A 446 3.48 14.02 15.59
CA ARG A 446 4.15 12.77 15.24
C ARG A 446 3.31 12.00 14.22
N SER A 447 3.85 11.81 13.04
CA SER A 447 3.23 11.01 11.98
C SER A 447 3.88 9.63 11.85
N ALA A 448 3.05 8.62 11.65
CA ALA A 448 3.46 7.28 11.23
C ALA A 448 3.83 7.25 9.74
N PHE A 449 3.39 8.24 8.96
CA PHE A 449 3.84 8.38 7.59
C PHE A 449 5.28 8.82 7.50
N LYS A 450 5.98 8.22 6.54
CA LYS A 450 7.34 8.55 6.18
C LYS A 450 7.43 8.86 4.71
N LEU A 451 8.37 9.74 4.39
CA LEU A 451 8.89 9.97 3.06
C LEU A 451 10.32 9.42 3.04
N MET A 452 10.61 8.55 2.09
CA MET A 452 11.96 8.16 1.72
C MET A 452 12.25 8.64 0.30
N ILE A 453 13.34 9.38 0.14
CA ILE A 453 13.83 9.85 -1.16
C ILE A 453 15.08 9.05 -1.50
N LEU A 454 15.04 8.36 -2.63
CA LEU A 454 16.15 7.59 -3.15
C LEU A 454 16.74 8.28 -4.38
N ARG A 455 18.06 8.28 -4.50
CA ARG A 455 18.80 8.84 -5.64
C ARG A 455 19.86 7.86 -6.12
N ARG A 456 20.20 7.85 -7.40
CA ARG A 456 21.33 7.06 -7.90
C ARG A 456 22.65 7.62 -7.32
N LYS A 457 23.55 6.73 -6.89
CA LYS A 457 24.88 7.13 -6.39
C LYS A 457 25.67 7.82 -7.50
N GLY A 458 26.38 8.91 -7.15
CA GLY A 458 27.22 9.66 -8.10
C GLY A 458 26.48 10.68 -8.97
N MET A 459 25.19 10.92 -8.74
CA MET A 459 24.48 12.02 -9.40
C MET A 459 24.77 13.40 -8.79
N PRO A 460 24.87 14.46 -9.62
CA PRO A 460 25.09 15.83 -9.17
C PRO A 460 23.95 16.44 -8.35
#